data_AF-A0A8K1CRY4-F1
#
_entry.id   AF-A0A8K1CRY4-F1
#
_cell.length_a   1.000
_cell.length_b   1.000
_cell.length_c   1.000
_cell.angle_alpha   90.00
_cell.angle_beta   90.00
_cell.angle_gamma   90.00
#
_symmetry.space_group_name_H-M   'P 1'
#
loop_
_entity.id
_entity.type
_entity.pdbx_description
1 polymer ?
#
loop_
_entity_poly.entity_id
_entity_poly.type
_entity_poly.pdbx_seq_one_letter_code
_entity_poly.pdbx_strand_id
1 'polypeptide(L)'
;MPVDATVVLERETQLRDAIAKYETLVTLATQSKQHVDFAFVWPREIRLYLADCLVTLARLKRLAATQGTEENKDDEIPYLLARAREIYTDPELTNSKMCALGRIHVLIEEAEALRQSEHAPEALATFANAIELCRNVGDQETESRLVRVTQVMQLELNATAHLDTVMSQSHTPESEKQILTEAFQRLAGNDGLLQNDQLPNLAQALDGNSTKAFDTTEVDELWRQLMRCKPSGSTVEASSGIDMATLWCWWMSEAKYAYQRRSRYK
;
A
#
# COMPACT_ATOMS: atom_id res chain seq x y z
N MET A 1 -4.97 -3.30 19.10
CA MET A 1 -4.85 -2.33 20.20
C MET A 1 -3.79 -1.33 19.79
N PRO A 2 -4.03 -0.01 19.89
CA PRO A 2 -3.00 0.97 19.59
C PRO A 2 -1.82 0.76 20.54
N VAL A 3 -0.61 0.63 19.98
CA VAL A 3 0.61 0.55 20.79
C VAL A 3 0.85 1.94 21.36
N ASP A 4 1.08 2.03 22.67
CA ASP A 4 1.33 3.31 23.33
C ASP A 4 2.65 3.91 22.79
N ALA A 5 2.57 5.10 22.21
CA ALA A 5 3.71 5.81 21.64
C ALA A 5 4.86 5.99 22.66
N THR A 6 4.53 6.09 23.95
CA THR A 6 5.52 6.20 25.02
C THR A 6 6.33 4.91 25.20
N VAL A 7 5.67 3.75 25.03
CA VAL A 7 6.31 2.43 25.11
C VAL A 7 7.23 2.21 23.90
N VAL A 8 6.83 2.64 22.71
CA VAL A 8 7.67 2.56 21.50
C VAL A 8 8.94 3.37 21.68
N LEU A 9 8.83 4.61 22.16
CA LEU A 9 9.97 5.50 22.39
C LEU A 9 10.92 4.93 23.45
N GLU A 10 10.38 4.42 24.57
CA GLU A 10 11.20 3.79 25.63
C GLU A 10 11.98 2.59 25.10
N ARG A 11 11.34 1.73 24.30
CA ARG A 11 11.99 0.57 23.68
C ARG A 11 13.05 0.97 22.65
N GLU A 12 12.80 2.02 21.89
CA GLU A 12 13.80 2.58 20.97
C GLU A 12 15.03 3.07 21.73
N THR A 13 14.86 3.83 22.81
CA THR A 13 15.97 4.30 23.65
C THR A 13 16.76 3.12 24.23
N GLN A 14 16.08 2.11 24.78
CA GLN A 14 16.71 0.92 25.33
C GLN A 14 17.53 0.16 24.27
N LEU A 15 17.02 0.04 23.05
CA LEU A 15 17.72 -0.62 21.94
C LEU A 15 18.94 0.19 21.48
N ARG A 16 18.83 1.52 21.40
CA ARG A 16 19.99 2.38 21.07
C ARG A 16 21.09 2.28 22.12
N ASP A 17 20.73 2.28 23.41
CA ASP A 17 21.69 2.09 24.50
C ASP A 17 22.36 0.71 24.44
N ALA A 18 21.60 -0.34 24.11
CA ALA A 18 22.14 -1.68 23.93
C ALA A 18 23.11 -1.74 22.75
N ILE A 19 22.76 -1.15 21.61
CA ILE A 19 23.62 -1.04 20.42
C ILE A 19 24.94 -0.36 20.79
N ALA A 20 24.90 0.81 21.45
CA ALA A 20 26.10 1.54 21.85
C ALA A 20 27.00 0.73 22.80
N LYS A 21 26.39 -0.01 23.74
CA LYS A 21 27.13 -0.93 24.64
C LYS A 21 27.80 -2.05 23.87
N TYR A 22 27.08 -2.71 22.96
CA TYR A 22 27.65 -3.79 22.16
C TYR A 22 28.75 -3.28 21.22
N GLU A 23 28.59 -2.12 20.58
CA GLU A 23 29.64 -1.48 19.78
C GLU A 23 30.91 -1.20 20.60
N THR A 24 30.75 -0.71 21.83
CA THR A 24 31.86 -0.53 22.77
C THR A 24 32.55 -1.85 23.07
N LEU A 25 31.77 -2.90 23.35
CA LEU A 25 32.31 -4.24 23.62
C LEU A 25 33.02 -4.84 22.40
N VAL A 26 32.51 -4.65 21.17
CA VAL A 26 33.18 -5.06 19.93
C VAL A 26 34.52 -4.33 19.77
N THR A 27 34.54 -3.02 20.07
CA THR A 27 35.76 -2.21 20.00
C THR A 27 36.80 -2.68 21.01
N LEU A 28 36.38 -2.94 22.25
CA LEU A 28 37.26 -3.49 23.29
C LEU A 28 37.75 -4.91 22.93
N ALA A 29 36.86 -5.75 22.38
CA ALA A 29 37.20 -7.10 21.95
C ALA A 29 38.21 -7.11 20.80
N THR A 30 38.11 -6.19 19.84
CA THR A 30 39.06 -6.09 18.72
C THR A 30 40.41 -5.54 19.18
N GLN A 31 40.43 -4.68 20.20
CA GLN A 31 41.64 -4.15 20.84
C GLN A 31 42.24 -5.11 21.89
N SER A 32 41.51 -6.15 22.30
CA SER A 32 41.87 -7.08 23.39
C SER A 32 43.16 -7.88 23.18
N LYS A 33 43.70 -7.95 21.95
CA LYS A 33 45.08 -8.45 21.74
C LYS A 33 46.13 -7.69 22.57
N GLN A 34 45.80 -6.49 23.06
CA GLN A 34 46.63 -5.65 23.93
C GLN A 34 46.21 -5.69 25.42
N HIS A 35 45.07 -6.28 25.78
CA HIS A 35 44.51 -6.22 27.14
C HIS A 35 43.95 -7.58 27.60
N VAL A 36 44.74 -8.28 28.42
CA VAL A 36 44.45 -9.61 28.99
C VAL A 36 43.13 -9.64 29.77
N ASP A 37 42.75 -8.51 30.37
CA ASP A 37 41.52 -8.36 31.15
C ASP A 37 40.25 -8.57 30.33
N PHE A 38 40.30 -8.51 28.99
CA PHE A 38 39.14 -8.71 28.11
C PHE A 38 39.13 -10.07 27.40
N ALA A 39 39.97 -11.03 27.82
CA ALA A 39 40.02 -12.37 27.24
C ALA A 39 38.69 -13.17 27.35
N PHE A 40 37.79 -12.76 28.25
CA PHE A 40 36.46 -13.37 28.44
C PHE A 40 35.39 -12.80 27.49
N VAL A 41 35.71 -11.78 26.70
CA VAL A 41 34.77 -11.12 25.79
C VAL A 41 34.65 -11.97 24.53
N TRP A 42 33.51 -12.63 24.32
CA TRP A 42 33.24 -13.52 23.19
C TRP A 42 32.91 -12.68 21.95
N PRO A 43 33.88 -12.35 21.07
CA PRO A 43 33.69 -11.29 20.08
C PRO A 43 32.64 -11.67 19.04
N ARG A 44 32.50 -12.98 18.79
CA ARG A 44 31.49 -13.54 17.87
C ARG A 44 30.08 -13.31 18.38
N GLU A 45 29.79 -13.68 19.62
CA GLU A 45 28.45 -13.59 20.21
C GLU A 45 28.00 -12.15 20.35
N ILE A 46 28.90 -11.26 20.77
CA ILE A 46 28.63 -9.82 20.91
C ILE A 46 28.25 -9.21 19.56
N ARG A 47 28.93 -9.59 18.47
CA ARG A 47 28.59 -9.13 17.13
C ARG A 47 27.21 -9.64 16.70
N LEU A 48 26.86 -10.89 16.99
CA LEU A 48 25.53 -11.43 16.69
C LEU A 48 24.43 -10.71 17.48
N TYR A 49 24.63 -10.46 18.78
CA TYR A 49 23.67 -9.68 19.57
C TYR A 49 23.53 -8.24 19.07
N LEU A 50 24.63 -7.61 18.65
CA LEU A 50 24.58 -6.30 18.00
C LEU A 50 23.70 -6.34 16.74
N ALA A 51 23.89 -7.33 15.87
CA ALA A 51 23.11 -7.49 14.66
C ALA A 51 21.61 -7.72 14.96
N ASP A 52 21.27 -8.52 15.97
CA ASP A 52 19.90 -8.71 16.41
C ASP A 52 19.27 -7.42 16.95
N CYS A 53 20.02 -6.62 17.72
CA CYS A 53 19.55 -5.31 18.17
C CYS A 53 19.27 -4.35 16.99
N LEU A 54 20.14 -4.35 15.98
CA LEU A 54 19.96 -3.54 14.77
C LEU A 54 18.68 -3.92 14.00
N VAL A 55 18.45 -5.23 13.78
CA VAL A 55 17.23 -5.73 13.12
C VAL A 55 15.98 -5.41 13.94
N THR A 56 16.07 -5.57 15.27
CA THR A 56 14.94 -5.29 16.17
C THR A 56 14.59 -3.80 16.18
N LEU A 57 15.59 -2.92 16.15
CA LEU A 57 15.37 -1.47 16.06
C LEU A 57 14.76 -1.09 14.71
N ALA A 58 15.25 -1.67 13.60
CA ALA A 58 14.68 -1.46 12.27
C ALA A 58 13.19 -1.88 12.22
N ARG A 59 12.86 -3.05 12.79
CA ARG A 59 11.47 -3.53 12.93
C ARG A 59 10.61 -2.55 13.74
N LEU A 60 11.12 -2.09 14.88
CA LEU A 60 10.39 -1.17 15.77
C LEU A 60 10.05 0.13 15.04
N LYS A 61 11.03 0.73 14.35
CA LYS A 61 10.84 1.95 13.57
C LYS A 61 9.85 1.76 12.43
N ARG A 62 9.97 0.65 11.70
CA ARG A 62 9.03 0.28 10.63
C ARG A 62 7.58 0.17 11.14
N LEU A 63 7.38 -0.41 12.33
CA LEU A 63 6.06 -0.51 12.94
C LEU A 63 5.55 0.85 13.47
N ALA A 64 6.43 1.69 14.01
CA ALA A 64 6.09 3.05 14.43
C ALA A 64 5.67 3.94 13.25
N ALA A 65 6.36 3.83 12.11
CA ALA A 65 6.03 4.54 10.88
C ALA A 65 4.62 4.20 10.38
N THR A 66 4.21 2.92 10.43
CA THR A 66 2.83 2.53 10.07
C THR A 66 1.75 3.08 10.99
N GLN A 67 2.10 3.48 12.20
CA GLN A 67 1.18 4.03 13.20
C GLN A 67 1.18 5.57 13.19
N GLY A 68 1.88 6.21 12.25
CA GLY A 68 1.95 7.67 12.13
C GLY A 68 2.67 8.36 13.30
N THR A 69 3.51 7.62 14.03
CA THR A 69 4.12 8.08 15.29
C THR A 69 5.47 8.78 15.11
N GLU A 70 6.12 8.63 13.95
CA GLU A 70 7.37 9.33 13.60
C GLU A 70 7.31 9.90 12.18
N GLU A 71 7.91 11.08 11.97
CA GLU A 71 8.34 11.53 10.64
C GLU A 71 9.40 10.55 10.14
N ASN A 72 9.08 9.85 9.06
CA ASN A 72 9.93 8.81 8.46
C ASN A 72 11.28 9.42 8.10
N LYS A 73 12.34 9.11 8.86
CA LYS A 73 13.71 9.29 8.38
C LYS A 73 13.97 8.14 7.41
N ASP A 74 13.61 8.34 6.15
CA ASP A 74 13.61 7.32 5.08
C ASP A 74 14.92 6.52 4.99
N ASP A 75 16.05 7.03 5.51
CA ASP A 75 17.36 6.39 5.43
C ASP A 75 17.76 5.52 6.64
N GLU A 76 17.07 5.62 7.80
CA GLU A 76 17.55 4.95 9.02
C GLU A 76 17.30 3.43 9.00
N ILE A 77 16.14 2.99 8.52
CA ILE A 77 15.81 1.55 8.41
C ILE A 77 16.79 0.84 7.44
N PRO A 78 17.02 1.32 6.20
CA PRO A 78 18.01 0.74 5.31
C PRO A 78 19.42 0.68 5.90
N TYR A 79 19.84 1.74 6.62
CA TYR A 79 21.14 1.80 7.27
C TYR A 79 21.30 0.71 8.35
N LEU A 80 20.31 0.55 9.24
CA LEU A 80 20.34 -0.46 10.30
C LEU A 80 20.40 -1.88 9.72
N LEU A 81 19.59 -2.16 8.68
CA LEU A 81 19.54 -3.46 8.03
C LEU A 81 20.82 -3.79 7.28
N ALA A 82 21.42 -2.80 6.59
CA ALA A 82 22.73 -2.96 5.94
C ALA A 82 23.82 -3.34 6.94
N ARG A 83 23.89 -2.65 8.09
CA ARG A 83 24.86 -2.99 9.16
C ARG A 83 24.64 -4.37 9.74
N ALA A 84 23.39 -4.77 10.00
CA ALA A 84 23.09 -6.12 10.47
C ALA A 84 23.50 -7.18 9.44
N ARG A 85 23.24 -6.92 8.15
CA ARG A 85 23.60 -7.79 7.04
C ARG A 85 25.11 -8.02 7.00
N GLU A 86 25.91 -6.96 7.07
CA GLU A 86 27.38 -7.04 7.08
C GLU A 86 27.89 -8.02 8.13
N ILE A 87 27.35 -7.96 9.36
CA ILE A 87 27.71 -8.86 10.45
C ILE A 87 27.31 -10.30 10.12
N TYR A 88 26.08 -10.54 9.66
CA TYR A 88 25.61 -11.89 9.38
C TYR A 88 26.22 -12.54 8.13
N THR A 89 26.82 -11.74 7.24
CA THR A 89 27.57 -12.20 6.08
C THR A 89 29.08 -12.34 6.33
N ASP A 90 29.57 -11.97 7.52
CA ASP A 90 30.98 -12.08 7.85
C ASP A 90 31.46 -13.54 7.74
N PRO A 91 32.47 -13.85 6.89
CA PRO A 91 33.03 -15.18 6.75
C PRO A 91 33.51 -15.83 8.05
N GLU A 92 33.88 -15.04 9.06
CA GLU A 92 34.28 -15.53 10.38
C GLU A 92 33.11 -16.07 11.21
N LEU A 93 31.88 -15.73 10.82
CA LEU A 93 30.62 -16.04 11.53
C LEU A 93 29.67 -16.95 10.72
N THR A 94 29.79 -16.96 9.38
CA THR A 94 28.83 -17.53 8.42
C THR A 94 28.47 -19.02 8.59
N ASN A 95 29.30 -19.81 9.27
CA ASN A 95 29.01 -21.23 9.53
C ASN A 95 28.00 -21.46 10.67
N SER A 96 27.52 -20.40 11.32
CA SER A 96 26.53 -20.52 12.40
C SER A 96 25.10 -20.54 11.87
N LYS A 97 24.26 -21.46 12.36
CA LYS A 97 22.81 -21.46 12.14
C LYS A 97 22.19 -20.11 12.56
N MET A 98 22.72 -19.47 13.60
CA MET A 98 22.29 -18.14 14.05
C MET A 98 22.49 -17.08 12.96
N CYS A 99 23.62 -17.10 12.23
CA CYS A 99 23.85 -16.15 11.13
C CYS A 99 22.86 -16.35 10.00
N ALA A 100 22.55 -17.61 9.67
CA ALA A 100 21.59 -17.90 8.63
C ALA A 100 20.17 -17.44 9.03
N LEU A 101 19.74 -17.66 10.28
CA LEU A 101 18.50 -17.12 10.83
C LEU A 101 18.49 -15.58 10.87
N GLY A 102 19.60 -14.96 11.26
CA GLY A 102 19.76 -13.51 11.24
C GLY A 102 19.61 -12.91 9.84
N ARG A 103 20.19 -13.55 8.82
CA ARG A 103 20.00 -13.17 7.41
C ARG A 103 18.55 -13.28 6.96
N ILE A 104 17.84 -14.33 7.39
CA ILE A 104 16.40 -14.47 7.13
C ILE A 104 15.66 -13.28 7.75
N HIS A 105 15.94 -12.92 9.00
CA HIS A 105 15.30 -11.78 9.66
C HIS A 105 15.58 -10.44 8.96
N VAL A 106 16.81 -10.22 8.50
CA VAL A 106 17.17 -9.04 7.69
C VAL A 106 16.32 -8.98 6.42
N LEU A 107 16.27 -10.06 5.64
CA LEU A 107 15.48 -10.11 4.39
C LEU A 107 13.99 -9.89 4.63
N ILE A 108 13.44 -10.43 5.73
CA ILE A 108 12.03 -10.21 6.10
C ILE A 108 11.76 -8.74 6.37
N GLU A 109 12.61 -8.06 7.16
CA GLU A 109 12.40 -6.64 7.47
C GLU A 109 12.62 -5.75 6.24
N GLU A 110 13.55 -6.10 5.35
CA GLU A 110 13.75 -5.41 4.07
C GLU A 110 12.52 -5.54 3.17
N ALA A 111 11.99 -6.75 3.02
CA ALA A 111 10.79 -6.99 2.23
C ALA A 111 9.56 -6.26 2.80
N GLU A 112 9.42 -6.23 4.13
CA GLU A 112 8.35 -5.49 4.80
C GLU A 112 8.51 -3.96 4.63
N ALA A 113 9.74 -3.43 4.67
CA ALA A 113 10.00 -2.03 4.39
C ALA A 113 9.65 -1.67 2.93
N LEU A 114 10.09 -2.48 1.96
CA LEU A 114 9.74 -2.32 0.54
C LEU A 114 8.22 -2.36 0.31
N ARG A 115 7.53 -3.27 1.00
CA ARG A 115 6.07 -3.38 0.95
C ARG A 115 5.37 -2.11 1.45
N GLN A 116 5.89 -1.47 2.51
CA GLN A 116 5.33 -0.23 3.04
C GLN A 116 5.60 0.97 2.13
N SER A 117 6.72 0.98 1.42
CA SER A 117 7.08 2.00 0.44
C SER A 117 6.45 1.76 -0.94
N GLU A 118 5.45 0.87 -1.07
CA GLU A 118 4.76 0.54 -2.32
C GLU A 118 5.63 -0.10 -3.43
N HIS A 119 6.81 -0.63 -3.09
CA HIS A 119 7.71 -1.35 -4.00
C HIS A 119 7.41 -2.86 -3.98
N ALA A 120 6.19 -3.22 -4.42
CA ALA A 120 5.67 -4.58 -4.29
C ALA A 120 6.48 -5.66 -5.05
N PRO A 121 6.96 -5.43 -6.29
CA PRO A 121 7.79 -6.41 -7.00
C PRO A 121 9.11 -6.72 -6.28
N GLU A 122 9.79 -5.68 -5.79
CA GLU A 122 11.06 -5.81 -5.06
C GLU A 122 10.85 -6.51 -3.71
N ALA A 123 9.75 -6.23 -3.02
CA ALA A 123 9.37 -6.92 -1.79
C ALA A 123 9.16 -8.43 -2.04
N LEU A 124 8.44 -8.80 -3.11
CA LEU A 124 8.22 -10.21 -3.48
C LEU A 124 9.54 -10.93 -3.78
N ALA A 125 10.44 -10.31 -4.53
CA ALA A 125 11.77 -10.86 -4.81
C ALA A 125 12.59 -11.06 -3.51
N THR A 126 12.52 -10.10 -2.60
CA THR A 126 13.23 -10.18 -1.31
C THR A 126 12.65 -11.27 -0.41
N PHE A 127 11.33 -11.43 -0.34
CA PHE A 127 10.71 -12.56 0.35
C PHE A 127 11.07 -13.91 -0.26
N ALA A 128 11.17 -14.00 -1.59
CA ALA A 128 11.59 -15.23 -2.25
C ALA A 128 13.00 -15.66 -1.82
N ASN A 129 13.94 -14.71 -1.71
CA ASN A 129 15.28 -14.97 -1.18
C ASN A 129 15.23 -15.45 0.28
N ALA A 130 14.36 -14.88 1.11
CA ALA A 130 14.17 -15.32 2.50
C ALA A 130 13.63 -16.76 2.57
N ILE A 131 12.64 -17.10 1.73
CA ILE A 131 12.06 -18.45 1.63
C ILE A 131 13.12 -19.48 1.23
N GLU A 132 13.94 -19.17 0.23
CA GLU A 132 15.03 -20.04 -0.20
C GLU A 132 16.01 -20.31 0.95
N LEU A 133 16.35 -19.25 1.71
CA LEU A 133 17.24 -19.39 2.85
C LEU A 133 16.59 -20.21 3.99
N CYS A 134 15.28 -20.03 4.26
CA CYS A 134 14.53 -20.86 5.21
C CYS A 134 14.62 -22.35 4.87
N ARG A 135 14.44 -22.72 3.59
CA ARG A 135 14.58 -24.10 3.13
C ARG A 135 15.97 -24.65 3.39
N ASN A 136 17.00 -23.86 3.08
CA ASN A 136 18.40 -24.25 3.24
C ASN A 136 18.77 -24.51 4.71
N VAL A 137 18.15 -23.80 5.66
CA VAL A 137 18.41 -23.97 7.11
C VAL A 137 17.41 -24.91 7.81
N GLY A 138 16.38 -25.38 7.09
CA GLY A 138 15.33 -26.23 7.63
C GLY A 138 14.31 -25.51 8.53
N ASP A 139 14.11 -24.21 8.36
CA ASP A 139 13.09 -23.44 9.11
C ASP A 139 11.73 -23.48 8.38
N GLN A 140 11.02 -24.59 8.56
CA GLN A 140 9.74 -24.85 7.91
C GLN A 140 8.61 -23.92 8.39
N GLU A 141 8.67 -23.46 9.65
CA GLU A 141 7.64 -22.58 10.21
C GLU A 141 7.71 -21.21 9.56
N THR A 142 8.90 -20.61 9.52
CA THR A 142 9.11 -19.32 8.87
C THR A 142 8.86 -19.43 7.37
N GLU A 143 9.33 -20.50 6.72
CA GLU A 143 9.05 -20.76 5.30
C GLU A 143 7.54 -20.73 5.01
N SER A 144 6.75 -21.52 5.73
CA SER A 144 5.30 -21.64 5.51
C SER A 144 4.56 -20.33 5.76
N ARG A 145 5.04 -19.52 6.71
CA ARG A 145 4.51 -18.18 6.95
C ARG A 145 4.81 -17.26 5.77
N LEU A 146 6.05 -17.21 5.29
CA LEU A 146 6.46 -16.35 4.18
C LEU A 146 5.79 -16.73 2.86
N VAL A 147 5.64 -18.02 2.57
CA VAL A 147 4.92 -18.50 1.38
C VAL A 147 3.47 -17.99 1.35
N ARG A 148 2.78 -17.98 2.50
CA ARG A 148 1.42 -17.43 2.57
C ARG A 148 1.41 -15.92 2.33
N VAL A 149 2.36 -15.18 2.90
CA VAL A 149 2.47 -13.74 2.70
C VAL A 149 2.71 -13.40 1.22
N THR A 150 3.64 -14.09 0.55
CA THR A 150 3.93 -13.85 -0.87
C THR A 150 2.79 -14.24 -1.79
N GLN A 151 2.04 -15.32 -1.48
CA GLN A 151 0.84 -15.70 -2.22
C GLN A 151 -0.23 -14.61 -2.17
N VAL A 152 -0.54 -14.09 -0.98
CA VAL A 152 -1.52 -13.00 -0.82
C VAL A 152 -1.07 -11.77 -1.61
N MET A 153 0.19 -11.38 -1.46
CA MET A 153 0.74 -10.21 -2.15
C MET A 153 0.75 -10.36 -3.68
N GLN A 154 1.05 -11.56 -4.19
CA GLN A 154 0.97 -11.84 -5.63
C GLN A 154 -0.47 -11.78 -6.14
N LEU A 155 -1.45 -12.26 -5.36
CA LEU A 155 -2.86 -12.15 -5.72
C LEU A 155 -3.30 -10.69 -5.77
N GLU A 156 -2.88 -9.87 -4.81
CA GLU A 156 -3.16 -8.43 -4.80
C GLU A 156 -2.57 -7.74 -6.04
N LEU A 157 -1.32 -8.03 -6.39
CA LEU A 157 -0.65 -7.46 -7.56
C LEU A 157 -1.28 -7.90 -8.89
N ASN A 158 -1.70 -9.16 -8.97
CA ASN A 158 -2.42 -9.65 -10.14
C ASN A 158 -3.82 -9.02 -10.24
N ALA A 159 -4.50 -8.81 -9.12
CA ALA A 159 -5.81 -8.16 -9.09
C ALA A 159 -5.70 -6.67 -9.48
N THR A 160 -4.67 -5.95 -9.02
CA THR A 160 -4.44 -4.56 -9.44
C THR A 160 -4.08 -4.49 -10.92
N ALA A 161 -3.17 -5.32 -11.40
CA ALA A 161 -2.82 -5.36 -12.84
C ALA A 161 -4.03 -5.73 -13.72
N HIS A 162 -4.88 -6.65 -13.25
CA HIS A 162 -6.13 -6.98 -13.92
C HIS A 162 -7.10 -5.80 -13.91
N LEU A 163 -7.24 -5.09 -12.79
CA LEU A 163 -8.04 -3.87 -12.70
C LEU A 163 -7.50 -2.78 -13.62
N ASP A 164 -6.18 -2.55 -13.69
CA ASP A 164 -5.58 -1.57 -14.60
C ASP A 164 -5.83 -1.94 -16.06
N THR A 165 -5.76 -3.23 -16.38
CA THR A 165 -6.09 -3.75 -17.70
C THR A 165 -7.57 -3.54 -18.01
N VAL A 166 -8.45 -3.85 -17.06
CA VAL A 166 -9.90 -3.63 -17.18
C VAL A 166 -10.21 -2.13 -17.27
N MET A 167 -9.54 -1.24 -16.53
CA MET A 167 -9.71 0.21 -16.62
C MET A 167 -9.14 0.78 -17.93
N SER A 168 -8.10 0.16 -18.48
CA SER A 168 -7.53 0.53 -19.78
C SER A 168 -8.37 0.00 -20.94
N GLN A 169 -9.16 -1.06 -20.71
CA GLN A 169 -10.06 -1.69 -21.70
C GLN A 169 -11.53 -1.25 -21.55
N SER A 170 -11.96 -0.82 -20.37
CA SER A 170 -13.23 -0.14 -20.13
C SER A 170 -13.03 1.31 -20.51
N HIS A 171 -13.83 1.78 -21.46
CA HIS A 171 -13.98 3.16 -21.90
C HIS A 171 -13.32 4.19 -20.97
N THR A 172 -12.24 4.83 -21.43
CA THR A 172 -11.63 5.96 -20.71
C THR A 172 -12.73 6.96 -20.30
N PRO A 173 -12.59 7.69 -19.18
CA PRO A 173 -13.56 8.73 -18.82
C PRO A 173 -13.73 9.76 -19.94
N GLU A 174 -12.73 9.98 -20.81
CA GLU A 174 -12.91 10.74 -22.05
C GLU A 174 -13.82 10.06 -23.08
N SER A 175 -13.74 8.74 -23.27
CA SER A 175 -14.62 8.00 -24.18
C SER A 175 -16.04 7.82 -23.62
N GLU A 176 -16.23 7.63 -22.31
CA GLU A 176 -17.56 7.66 -21.67
C GLU A 176 -18.17 9.06 -21.74
N LYS A 177 -17.37 10.10 -21.44
CA LYS A 177 -17.79 11.48 -21.64
C LYS A 177 -18.13 11.74 -23.09
N GLN A 178 -17.38 11.19 -24.05
CA GLN A 178 -17.65 11.35 -25.46
C GLN A 178 -18.96 10.66 -25.87
N ILE A 179 -19.18 9.41 -25.47
CA ILE A 179 -20.43 8.68 -25.72
C ILE A 179 -21.63 9.41 -25.11
N LEU A 180 -21.50 9.86 -23.85
CA LEU A 180 -22.54 10.63 -23.16
C LEU A 180 -22.78 11.99 -23.83
N THR A 181 -21.71 12.67 -24.25
CA THR A 181 -21.81 13.96 -24.96
C THR A 181 -22.50 13.79 -26.31
N GLU A 182 -22.15 12.75 -27.07
CA GLU A 182 -22.78 12.44 -28.35
C GLU A 182 -24.25 12.07 -28.19
N ALA A 183 -24.60 11.25 -27.18
CA ALA A 183 -25.99 10.92 -26.88
C ALA A 183 -26.78 12.15 -26.42
N PHE A 184 -26.19 12.99 -25.58
CA PHE A 184 -26.79 14.25 -25.12
C PHE A 184 -27.03 15.22 -26.28
N GLN A 185 -26.04 15.44 -27.15
CA GLN A 185 -26.16 16.35 -28.30
C GLN A 185 -27.23 15.90 -29.31
N ARG A 186 -27.51 14.60 -29.43
CA ARG A 186 -28.59 14.11 -30.30
C ARG A 186 -29.99 14.40 -29.76
N LEU A 187 -30.13 14.56 -28.44
CA LEU A 187 -31.42 14.66 -27.76
C LEU A 187 -31.71 16.04 -27.16
N ALA A 188 -30.67 16.85 -26.95
CA ALA A 188 -30.82 18.22 -26.49
C ALA A 188 -31.56 19.07 -27.53
N GLY A 189 -32.41 19.98 -27.04
CA GLY A 189 -33.09 20.96 -27.89
C GLY A 189 -32.11 21.97 -28.50
N ASN A 190 -32.63 22.85 -29.37
CA ASN A 190 -31.84 23.93 -29.99
C ASN A 190 -31.25 24.92 -28.97
N ASP A 191 -31.74 24.88 -27.73
CA ASP A 191 -31.26 25.63 -26.56
C ASP A 191 -30.08 24.94 -25.85
N GLY A 192 -29.67 23.74 -26.29
CA GLY A 192 -28.61 22.96 -25.66
C GLY A 192 -29.02 22.30 -24.35
N LEU A 193 -30.32 22.23 -24.06
CA LEU A 193 -30.87 21.65 -22.83
C LEU A 193 -31.60 20.34 -23.13
N LEU A 194 -31.45 19.39 -22.21
CA LEU A 194 -32.22 18.15 -22.20
C LEU A 194 -33.45 18.34 -21.29
N GLN A 195 -34.61 17.92 -21.77
CA GLN A 195 -35.89 17.99 -21.04
C GLN A 195 -36.20 16.68 -20.30
N ASN A 196 -37.10 16.73 -19.31
CA ASN A 196 -37.44 15.59 -18.46
C ASN A 196 -37.98 14.38 -19.28
N ASP A 197 -38.85 14.66 -20.24
CA ASP A 197 -39.43 13.67 -21.15
C ASP A 197 -38.41 12.99 -22.07
N GLN A 198 -37.17 13.52 -22.17
CA GLN A 198 -36.10 12.98 -23.00
C GLN A 198 -35.12 12.08 -22.22
N LEU A 199 -35.22 12.00 -20.89
CA LEU A 199 -34.38 11.10 -20.08
C LEU A 199 -34.49 9.61 -20.47
N PRO A 200 -35.68 9.05 -20.75
CA PRO A 200 -35.79 7.65 -21.18
C PRO A 200 -35.06 7.40 -22.50
N ASN A 201 -35.12 8.35 -23.44
CA ASN A 201 -34.44 8.27 -24.73
C ASN A 201 -32.92 8.35 -24.56
N LEU A 202 -32.43 9.17 -23.63
CA LEU A 202 -31.01 9.26 -23.30
C LEU A 202 -30.50 7.94 -22.73
N ALA A 203 -31.23 7.34 -21.79
CA ALA A 203 -30.83 6.07 -21.20
C ALA A 203 -30.86 4.92 -22.23
N GLN A 204 -31.85 4.90 -23.12
CA GLN A 204 -31.89 3.95 -24.22
C GLN A 204 -30.71 4.11 -25.19
N ALA A 205 -30.30 5.36 -25.48
CA ALA A 205 -29.16 5.64 -26.35
C ALA A 205 -27.81 5.20 -25.73
N LEU A 206 -27.71 5.16 -24.40
CA LEU A 206 -26.50 4.74 -23.68
C LEU A 206 -26.42 3.22 -23.47
N ASP A 207 -27.56 2.56 -23.23
CA ASP A 207 -27.59 1.13 -22.85
C ASP A 207 -27.69 0.19 -24.06
N GLY A 208 -27.86 0.71 -25.28
CA GLY A 208 -27.72 0.03 -26.57
C GLY A 208 -28.65 -1.16 -26.87
N ASN A 209 -29.26 -1.77 -25.85
CA ASN A 209 -30.03 -3.02 -25.90
C ASN A 209 -31.01 -3.19 -24.72
N SER A 210 -31.14 -2.21 -23.82
CA SER A 210 -32.07 -2.33 -22.69
C SER A 210 -33.51 -2.10 -23.14
N THR A 211 -34.32 -3.16 -23.04
CA THR A 211 -35.76 -3.17 -23.32
C THR A 211 -36.61 -2.71 -22.13
N LYS A 212 -36.00 -2.32 -21.01
CA LYS A 212 -36.76 -1.85 -19.83
C LYS A 212 -37.03 -0.36 -19.97
N ALA A 213 -38.24 -0.01 -20.42
CA ALA A 213 -38.71 1.36 -20.35
C ALA A 213 -38.76 1.82 -18.89
N PHE A 214 -38.17 2.98 -18.60
CA PHE A 214 -38.31 3.61 -17.29
C PHE A 214 -39.79 3.90 -17.03
N ASP A 215 -40.26 3.59 -15.82
CA ASP A 215 -41.58 4.05 -15.42
C ASP A 215 -41.57 5.56 -15.08
N THR A 216 -42.73 6.21 -15.11
CA THR A 216 -42.82 7.66 -14.87
C THR A 216 -42.28 8.08 -13.51
N THR A 217 -42.34 7.19 -12.51
CA THR A 217 -41.83 7.42 -11.17
C THR A 217 -40.30 7.34 -11.07
N GLU A 218 -39.67 6.43 -11.81
CA GLU A 218 -38.21 6.30 -11.95
C GLU A 218 -37.64 7.53 -12.67
N VAL A 219 -38.31 8.00 -13.72
CA VAL A 219 -37.93 9.23 -14.45
C VAL A 219 -38.00 10.46 -13.56
N ASP A 220 -39.09 10.64 -12.81
CA ASP A 220 -39.26 11.79 -11.90
C ASP A 220 -38.22 11.81 -10.76
N GLU A 221 -37.83 10.64 -10.26
CA GLU A 221 -36.78 10.53 -9.23
C GLU A 221 -35.39 10.85 -9.81
N LEU A 222 -35.04 10.29 -10.97
CA LEU A 222 -33.79 10.61 -11.67
C LEU A 222 -33.68 12.10 -11.98
N TRP A 223 -34.76 12.70 -12.48
CA TRP A 223 -34.82 14.13 -12.75
C TRP A 223 -34.60 14.96 -11.49
N ARG A 224 -35.22 14.56 -10.37
CA ARG A 224 -35.03 15.23 -9.07
C ARG A 224 -33.59 15.14 -8.57
N GLN A 225 -32.91 14.02 -8.80
CA GLN A 225 -31.50 13.85 -8.44
C GLN A 225 -30.58 14.70 -9.32
N LEU A 226 -30.80 14.72 -10.63
CA LEU A 226 -30.07 15.57 -11.57
C LEU A 226 -30.16 17.06 -11.22
N MET A 227 -31.37 17.51 -10.86
CA MET A 227 -31.60 18.91 -10.48
C MET A 227 -30.94 19.31 -9.15
N ARG A 228 -30.61 18.34 -8.28
CA ARG A 228 -29.85 18.58 -7.04
C ARG A 228 -28.34 18.70 -7.28
N CYS A 229 -27.84 18.24 -8.43
CA CYS A 229 -26.41 18.21 -8.78
C CYS A 229 -25.94 19.42 -9.61
N LYS A 230 -26.73 20.51 -9.66
CA LYS A 230 -26.37 21.73 -10.40
C LYS A 230 -25.04 22.31 -9.89
N PRO A 231 -24.05 22.53 -10.76
CA PRO A 231 -22.80 23.19 -10.37
C PRO A 231 -23.07 24.64 -9.96
N SER A 232 -22.34 25.12 -8.94
CA SER A 232 -22.41 26.49 -8.41
C SER A 232 -21.97 27.52 -9.47
N GLY A 233 -22.88 27.85 -10.39
CA GLY A 233 -22.62 28.69 -11.55
C GLY A 233 -23.61 28.55 -12.71
N SER A 234 -24.51 27.56 -12.70
CA SER A 234 -25.54 27.43 -13.76
C SER A 234 -26.62 28.51 -13.61
N THR A 235 -26.86 29.31 -14.64
CA THR A 235 -27.90 30.35 -14.70
C THR A 235 -29.28 29.83 -15.13
N VAL A 236 -29.42 28.53 -15.37
CA VAL A 236 -30.66 27.92 -15.84
C VAL A 236 -31.65 27.83 -14.67
N GLU A 237 -32.79 28.52 -14.79
CA GLU A 237 -33.91 28.43 -13.84
C GLU A 237 -34.33 26.97 -13.61
N ALA A 238 -34.82 26.66 -12.42
CA ALA A 238 -35.04 25.29 -11.93
C ALA A 238 -36.13 24.48 -12.67
N SER A 239 -36.62 24.95 -13.82
CA SER A 239 -37.86 24.46 -14.44
C SER A 239 -37.80 24.20 -15.94
N SER A 240 -36.68 24.42 -16.65
CA SER A 240 -36.67 24.31 -18.12
C SER A 240 -35.65 23.37 -18.74
N GLY A 241 -34.91 22.56 -17.98
CA GLY A 241 -33.99 21.54 -18.53
C GLY A 241 -32.64 21.44 -17.82
N ILE A 242 -31.84 20.44 -18.22
CA ILE A 242 -30.47 20.24 -17.74
C ILE A 242 -29.46 20.45 -18.87
N ASP A 243 -28.32 21.05 -18.55
CA ASP A 243 -27.18 21.14 -19.46
C ASP A 243 -26.23 19.93 -19.29
N MET A 244 -25.31 19.74 -20.25
CA MET A 244 -24.35 18.64 -20.22
C MET A 244 -23.44 18.70 -18.98
N ALA A 245 -23.14 19.90 -18.48
CA ALA A 245 -22.32 20.08 -17.28
C ALA A 245 -23.03 19.52 -16.03
N THR A 246 -24.33 19.76 -15.90
CA THR A 246 -25.17 19.23 -14.81
C THR A 246 -25.30 17.71 -14.91
N LEU A 247 -25.53 17.18 -16.12
CA LEU A 247 -25.60 15.73 -16.36
C LEU A 247 -24.26 15.04 -16.02
N TRP A 248 -23.14 15.61 -16.46
CA TRP A 248 -21.82 15.06 -16.18
C TRP A 248 -21.48 15.09 -14.69
N CYS A 249 -21.85 16.18 -13.99
CA CYS A 249 -21.65 16.30 -12.55
C CYS A 249 -22.40 15.19 -11.79
N TRP A 250 -23.66 14.95 -12.15
CA TRP A 250 -24.45 13.86 -11.58
C TRP A 250 -23.86 12.48 -11.92
N TRP A 251 -23.51 12.24 -13.19
CA TRP A 251 -22.93 10.97 -13.66
C TRP A 251 -21.66 10.60 -12.89
N MET A 252 -20.76 11.57 -12.72
CA MET A 252 -19.53 11.41 -11.96
C MET A 252 -19.79 11.26 -10.46
N SER A 253 -20.85 11.87 -9.91
CA SER A 253 -21.21 11.73 -8.49
C SER A 253 -21.64 10.31 -8.13
N GLU A 254 -22.41 9.65 -9.00
CA GLU A 254 -22.82 8.25 -8.83
C GLU A 254 -21.64 7.28 -9.03
N ALA A 255 -20.80 7.52 -10.04
CA ALA A 255 -19.56 6.76 -10.24
C ALA A 255 -18.61 6.86 -9.03
N LYS A 256 -18.49 8.05 -8.43
CA LYS A 256 -17.71 8.30 -7.22
C LYS A 256 -18.34 7.65 -5.98
N TYR A 257 -19.67 7.59 -5.88
CA TYR A 257 -20.37 6.94 -4.78
C TYR A 257 -20.23 5.40 -4.85
N ALA A 258 -20.36 4.83 -6.06
CA ALA A 258 -20.11 3.41 -6.31
C ALA A 258 -18.65 3.01 -6.00
N TYR A 259 -17.70 3.89 -6.32
CA TYR A 259 -16.29 3.73 -5.99
C TYR A 259 -16.02 3.78 -4.47
N GLN A 260 -16.57 4.77 -3.77
CA GLN A 260 -16.41 4.90 -2.30
C GLN A 260 -17.07 3.77 -1.51
N ARG A 261 -18.14 3.17 -2.05
CA ARG A 261 -18.82 2.05 -1.41
C ARG A 261 -18.04 0.73 -1.55
N ARG A 262 -17.21 0.58 -2.59
CA ARG A 262 -16.28 -0.55 -2.76
C ARG A 262 -14.99 -0.42 -1.95
N SER A 263 -14.54 0.81 -1.67
CA SER A 263 -13.35 1.03 -0.82
C SER A 263 -13.62 0.92 0.68
N ARG A 264 -14.87 1.09 1.13
CA ARG A 264 -15.28 0.97 2.55
C ARG A 264 -15.49 -0.46 3.07
N TYR A 265 -15.29 -1.47 2.23
CA TYR A 265 -15.26 -2.89 2.64
C TYR A 265 -13.81 -3.46 2.66
N LYS A 266 -12.80 -2.60 2.80
CA LYS A 266 -11.45 -2.99 3.20
C LYS A 266 -11.26 -2.70 4.69
#